data_AF-A0A928KLD0-F1
#
_entry.id   AF-A0A928KLD0-F1
#
_cell.length_a   1.000
_cell.length_b   1.000
_cell.length_c   1.000
_cell.angle_alpha   90.00
_cell.angle_beta   90.00
_cell.angle_gamma   90.00
#
_symmetry.space_group_name_H-M   'P 1'
#
loop_
_entity.id
_entity.type
_entity.pdbx_description
1 polymer ?
#
loop_
_entity_poly.entity_id
_entity_poly.type
_entity_poly.pdbx_seq_one_letter_code
_entity_poly.pdbx_strand_id
1 'polypeptide(L)'
;MQFSLEQIKNISMGAVRVTQEQDGFHFYRFTSIQEELYKVRSDDFYKKTFGTSGIQLAFKTNSSHLYMKVSVSAGSSRKYFAFEVFVDGKRIGTIDNFSDVELPQNYVGVSLLLGEFEKKFSLGDGEKEVRVYLPWSVNGVIKEFDIDDGAFIEPLKYDKKLLCFGDSITHGYDALFPSHKYASRLARFLNAEEFNKAIGGEIFFPELAKSKEDFVPDYITVAYGTNDWNRITREEFTQNCKDFFANLCANYPESKIFAITPIWRKDYKEERPFGEFKKVEQIISNVIKDIPNAVAISGFDFIEHDEKFYADLRLHPNDQGFAQYFESLAKQIP
;
A
#
# COMPACT_ATOMS: atom_id res chain seq x y z
N MET A 1 13.61 -25.45 8.59
CA MET A 1 12.20 -25.88 8.50
C MET A 1 11.50 -25.06 7.44
N GLN A 2 10.98 -25.72 6.40
CA GLN A 2 10.14 -25.10 5.38
C GLN A 2 8.72 -24.88 5.89
N PHE A 3 8.14 -23.75 5.52
CA PHE A 3 6.77 -23.42 5.89
C PHE A 3 5.78 -24.12 4.96
N SER A 4 4.72 -24.70 5.54
CA SER A 4 3.53 -25.10 4.80
C SER A 4 2.69 -23.90 4.37
N LEU A 5 1.84 -24.05 3.35
CA LEU A 5 0.86 -23.02 2.97
C LEU A 5 0.01 -22.56 4.15
N GLU A 6 -0.39 -23.46 5.04
CA GLU A 6 -1.21 -23.12 6.20
C GLU A 6 -0.43 -22.25 7.20
N GLN A 7 0.86 -22.54 7.43
CA GLN A 7 1.70 -21.67 8.26
C GLN A 7 1.88 -20.30 7.61
N ILE A 8 2.15 -20.22 6.29
CA ILE A 8 2.26 -18.95 5.58
C ILE A 8 0.97 -18.14 5.67
N LYS A 9 -0.19 -18.76 5.46
CA LYS A 9 -1.50 -18.11 5.61
C LYS A 9 -1.68 -17.52 7.00
N ASN A 10 -1.35 -18.29 8.04
CA ASN A 10 -1.56 -17.87 9.42
C ASN A 10 -0.66 -16.70 9.84
N ILE A 11 0.53 -16.56 9.28
CA ILE A 11 1.44 -15.44 9.56
C ILE A 11 1.26 -14.26 8.58
N SER A 12 0.44 -14.42 7.54
CA SER A 12 0.21 -13.39 6.53
C SER A 12 -0.74 -12.32 7.07
N MET A 13 -0.41 -11.07 6.78
CA MET A 13 -1.20 -9.90 7.15
C MET A 13 -1.47 -9.07 5.90
N GLY A 14 -2.69 -8.52 5.79
CA GLY A 14 -3.11 -7.63 4.71
C GLY A 14 -3.43 -8.32 3.38
N ALA A 15 -3.22 -9.64 3.30
CA ALA A 15 -3.60 -10.45 2.16
C ALA A 15 -5.04 -10.96 2.32
N VAL A 16 -5.86 -10.82 1.28
CA VAL A 16 -7.23 -11.40 1.28
C VAL A 16 -7.24 -12.83 0.75
N ARG A 17 -6.15 -13.25 0.10
CA ARG A 17 -5.95 -14.60 -0.42
C ARG A 17 -4.46 -14.89 -0.47
N VAL A 18 -4.10 -16.13 -0.12
CA VAL A 18 -2.74 -16.68 -0.25
C VAL A 18 -2.84 -18.06 -0.88
N THR A 19 -2.07 -18.31 -1.94
CA THR A 19 -2.02 -19.59 -2.65
C THR A 19 -0.59 -20.10 -2.73
N GLN A 20 -0.44 -21.40 -2.99
CA GLN A 20 0.83 -22.02 -3.32
C GLN A 20 0.70 -22.65 -4.71
N GLU A 21 1.59 -22.25 -5.61
CA GLU A 21 1.71 -22.77 -6.96
C GLU A 21 3.09 -23.45 -7.14
N GLN A 22 3.40 -23.94 -8.34
CA GLN A 22 4.67 -24.63 -8.59
C GLN A 22 5.91 -23.72 -8.39
N ASP A 23 5.73 -22.41 -8.54
CA ASP A 23 6.79 -21.41 -8.45
C ASP A 23 6.92 -20.78 -7.05
N GLY A 24 5.97 -20.99 -6.13
CA GLY A 24 6.05 -20.54 -4.74
C GLY A 24 4.73 -20.07 -4.15
N PHE A 25 4.82 -19.25 -3.10
CA PHE A 25 3.68 -18.62 -2.43
C PHE A 25 3.32 -17.28 -3.09
N HIS A 26 2.03 -17.12 -3.39
CA HIS A 26 1.46 -15.90 -3.97
C HIS A 26 0.51 -15.23 -2.97
N PHE A 27 0.56 -13.89 -2.93
CA PHE A 27 -0.20 -13.08 -1.98
C PHE A 27 -1.03 -12.05 -2.74
N TYR A 28 -2.33 -11.97 -2.44
CA TYR A 28 -3.24 -11.12 -3.19
C TYR A 28 -3.87 -10.07 -2.28
N ARG A 29 -3.84 -8.83 -2.76
CA ARG A 29 -4.55 -7.70 -2.13
C ARG A 29 -6.03 -7.70 -2.48
N PHE A 30 -6.41 -8.33 -3.59
CA PHE A 30 -7.77 -8.31 -4.14
C PHE A 30 -8.39 -9.71 -4.15
N THR A 31 -9.70 -9.77 -3.98
CA THR A 31 -10.45 -11.01 -4.23
C THR A 31 -10.53 -11.26 -5.74
N SER A 32 -10.80 -12.50 -6.16
CA SER A 32 -10.94 -12.80 -7.59
C SER A 32 -12.06 -12.00 -8.27
N ILE A 33 -13.10 -11.63 -7.53
CA ILE A 33 -14.17 -10.74 -8.03
C ILE A 33 -13.62 -9.33 -8.28
N GLN A 34 -12.85 -8.78 -7.32
CA GLN A 34 -12.24 -7.46 -7.46
C GLN A 34 -11.19 -7.43 -8.58
N GLU A 35 -10.41 -8.50 -8.75
CA GLU A 35 -9.45 -8.65 -9.86
C GLU A 35 -10.15 -8.59 -11.22
N GLU A 36 -11.32 -9.24 -11.37
CA GLU A 36 -12.08 -9.22 -12.62
C GLU A 36 -12.61 -7.82 -12.95
N LEU A 37 -13.00 -7.02 -11.94
CA LEU A 37 -13.36 -5.61 -12.14
C LEU A 37 -12.20 -4.83 -12.79
N TYR A 38 -10.96 -5.10 -12.36
CA TYR A 38 -9.78 -4.45 -12.92
C TYR A 38 -9.39 -4.96 -14.30
N LYS A 39 -9.57 -6.26 -14.54
CA LYS A 39 -9.34 -6.89 -15.84
C LYS A 39 -10.20 -6.26 -16.94
N VAL A 40 -11.46 -5.96 -16.64
CA VAL A 40 -12.36 -5.25 -17.57
C VAL A 40 -12.00 -3.77 -17.69
N ARG A 41 -11.49 -3.16 -16.61
CA ARG A 41 -11.20 -1.71 -16.54
C ARG A 41 -9.94 -1.32 -17.30
N SER A 42 -8.84 -2.05 -17.14
CA SER A 42 -7.54 -1.75 -17.79
C SER A 42 -6.53 -2.87 -17.57
N ASP A 43 -5.87 -3.34 -18.64
CA ASP A 43 -4.76 -4.30 -18.55
C ASP A 43 -3.63 -3.82 -17.62
N ASP A 44 -3.35 -2.51 -17.60
CA ASP A 44 -2.34 -1.92 -16.74
C ASP A 44 -2.78 -1.94 -15.26
N PHE A 45 -4.05 -1.66 -14.97
CA PHE A 45 -4.57 -1.72 -13.60
C PHE A 45 -4.69 -3.15 -13.11
N TYR A 46 -5.10 -4.08 -13.98
CA TYR A 46 -5.11 -5.50 -13.69
C TYR A 46 -3.72 -6.03 -13.33
N LYS A 47 -2.67 -5.67 -14.07
CA LYS A 47 -1.29 -6.06 -13.71
C LYS A 47 -0.89 -5.59 -12.31
N LYS A 48 -1.38 -4.43 -11.88
CA LYS A 48 -1.07 -3.84 -10.56
C LYS A 48 -1.79 -4.54 -9.41
N THR A 49 -2.84 -5.34 -9.66
CA THR A 49 -3.50 -6.12 -8.59
C THR A 49 -2.59 -7.20 -8.01
N PHE A 50 -1.60 -7.67 -8.79
CA PHE A 50 -0.58 -8.65 -8.38
C PHE A 50 0.58 -8.03 -7.58
N GLY A 51 0.63 -6.70 -7.41
CA GLY A 51 1.54 -6.07 -6.46
C GLY A 51 1.14 -6.40 -5.02
N THR A 52 2.11 -6.48 -4.11
CA THR A 52 1.91 -6.96 -2.73
C THR A 52 1.94 -5.83 -1.68
N SER A 53 1.61 -4.60 -2.09
CA SER A 53 1.54 -3.43 -1.20
C SER A 53 0.72 -3.66 0.06
N GLY A 54 1.30 -3.37 1.23
CA GLY A 54 0.65 -3.52 2.53
C GLY A 54 0.69 -4.94 3.11
N ILE A 55 1.04 -5.94 2.29
CA ILE A 55 1.15 -7.33 2.76
C ILE A 55 2.43 -7.51 3.57
N GLN A 56 2.30 -8.24 4.67
CA GLN A 56 3.41 -8.60 5.55
C GLN A 56 3.34 -10.07 5.95
N LEU A 57 4.49 -10.67 6.29
CA LEU A 57 4.55 -11.88 7.10
C LEU A 57 5.00 -11.49 8.51
N ALA A 58 4.31 -11.92 9.55
CA ALA A 58 4.56 -11.46 10.91
C ALA A 58 4.32 -12.56 11.95
N PHE A 59 5.36 -12.92 12.70
CA PHE A 59 5.32 -14.04 13.64
C PHE A 59 6.39 -13.91 14.73
N LYS A 60 6.18 -14.58 15.85
CA LYS A 60 7.20 -14.86 16.85
C LYS A 60 7.91 -16.17 16.55
N THR A 61 9.20 -16.21 16.84
CA THR A 61 10.02 -17.42 16.73
C THR A 61 11.21 -17.34 17.67
N ASN A 62 11.79 -18.49 17.99
CA ASN A 62 13.11 -18.60 18.63
C ASN A 62 14.25 -18.84 17.63
N SER A 63 13.98 -18.85 16.32
CA SER A 63 15.02 -19.07 15.32
C SER A 63 16.08 -17.96 15.32
N SER A 64 17.31 -18.35 15.05
CA SER A 64 18.48 -17.49 14.85
C SER A 64 18.67 -17.04 13.40
N HIS A 65 17.98 -17.67 12.43
CA HIS A 65 18.08 -17.35 11.02
C HIS A 65 16.73 -17.33 10.31
N LEU A 66 16.63 -16.46 9.31
CA LEU A 66 15.59 -16.52 8.30
C LEU A 66 16.27 -16.61 6.95
N TYR A 67 15.97 -17.62 6.15
CA TYR A 67 16.33 -17.65 4.75
C TYR A 67 15.09 -17.40 3.89
N MET A 68 15.25 -16.56 2.88
CA MET A 68 14.17 -16.21 1.96
C MET A 68 14.71 -16.16 0.54
N LYS A 69 14.00 -16.84 -0.36
CA LYS A 69 14.19 -16.77 -1.81
C LYS A 69 12.93 -16.26 -2.46
N VAL A 70 13.08 -15.27 -3.33
CA VAL A 70 11.98 -14.61 -4.02
C VAL A 70 12.20 -14.61 -5.53
N SER A 71 11.11 -14.71 -6.29
CA SER A 71 11.07 -14.39 -7.71
C SER A 71 10.28 -13.11 -7.87
N VAL A 72 10.84 -12.15 -8.60
CA VAL A 72 10.26 -10.83 -8.79
C VAL A 72 10.04 -10.59 -10.28
N SER A 73 8.82 -10.19 -10.62
CA SER A 73 8.45 -9.78 -11.98
C SER A 73 7.72 -8.44 -11.98
N ALA A 74 7.55 -7.84 -13.15
CA ALA A 74 6.95 -6.52 -13.25
C ALA A 74 5.48 -6.54 -12.77
N GLY A 75 5.17 -5.75 -11.75
CA GLY A 75 3.81 -5.52 -11.23
C GLY A 75 3.34 -4.07 -11.41
N SER A 76 4.22 -3.18 -11.85
CA SER A 76 3.92 -1.77 -12.11
C SER A 76 4.90 -1.19 -13.12
N SER A 77 4.83 0.12 -13.34
CA SER A 77 5.81 0.86 -14.15
C SER A 77 7.18 1.03 -13.47
N ARG A 78 7.32 0.72 -12.18
CA ARG A 78 8.61 0.76 -11.46
C ARG A 78 9.23 -0.62 -11.40
N LYS A 79 10.55 -0.67 -11.53
CA LYS A 79 11.35 -1.91 -11.45
C LYS A 79 12.35 -1.93 -10.30
N TYR A 80 12.17 -1.07 -9.31
CA TYR A 80 12.83 -1.20 -8.01
C TYR A 80 11.86 -1.75 -6.98
N PHE A 81 12.36 -2.53 -6.05
CA PHE A 81 11.55 -3.17 -5.01
C PHE A 81 12.40 -3.42 -3.76
N ALA A 82 11.76 -3.61 -2.62
CA ALA A 82 12.41 -4.13 -1.43
C ALA A 82 11.46 -5.08 -0.68
N PHE A 83 11.99 -6.22 -0.25
CA PHE A 83 11.48 -6.98 0.88
C PHE A 83 12.29 -6.56 2.11
N GLU A 84 11.63 -6.17 3.19
CA GLU A 84 12.32 -5.70 4.40
C GLU A 84 12.09 -6.64 5.57
N VAL A 85 13.17 -7.06 6.23
CA VAL A 85 13.10 -7.93 7.42
C VAL A 85 13.38 -7.12 8.67
N PHE A 86 12.48 -7.20 9.63
CA PHE A 86 12.55 -6.56 10.93
C PHE A 86 12.57 -7.61 12.04
N VAL A 87 13.33 -7.32 13.09
CA VAL A 87 13.35 -8.06 14.37
C VAL A 87 13.07 -7.06 15.49
N ASP A 88 12.05 -7.33 16.31
CA ASP A 88 11.64 -6.48 17.44
C ASP A 88 11.53 -4.98 17.08
N GLY A 89 10.92 -4.72 15.93
CA GLY A 89 10.70 -3.35 15.42
C GLY A 89 11.91 -2.70 14.74
N LYS A 90 13.07 -3.36 14.69
CA LYS A 90 14.28 -2.87 14.00
C LYS A 90 14.50 -3.58 12.68
N ARG A 91 14.70 -2.83 11.59
CA ARG A 91 15.11 -3.40 10.30
C ARG A 91 16.52 -3.99 10.41
N ILE A 92 16.66 -5.28 10.10
CA ILE A 92 17.95 -5.99 10.12
C ILE A 92 18.53 -6.20 8.72
N GLY A 93 17.71 -6.09 7.67
CA GLY A 93 18.17 -6.16 6.30
C GLY A 93 17.03 -6.18 5.29
N THR A 94 17.43 -6.23 4.02
CA THR A 94 16.53 -6.20 2.87
C THR A 94 16.97 -7.20 1.80
N ILE A 95 16.01 -7.66 0.99
CA ILE A 95 16.23 -8.13 -0.38
C ILE A 95 15.68 -7.05 -1.30
N ASP A 96 16.57 -6.33 -1.97
CA ASP A 96 16.22 -5.27 -2.91
C ASP A 96 17.21 -5.27 -4.08
N ASN A 97 16.95 -4.46 -5.09
CA ASN A 97 17.79 -4.35 -6.27
C ASN A 97 18.43 -2.97 -6.44
N PHE A 98 18.45 -2.15 -5.39
CA PHE A 98 18.90 -0.76 -5.46
C PHE A 98 19.95 -0.38 -4.39
N SER A 99 20.18 -1.19 -3.36
CA SER A 99 21.14 -0.89 -2.28
C SER A 99 22.58 -0.70 -2.78
N ASP A 100 22.95 -1.42 -3.85
CA ASP A 100 24.27 -1.33 -4.48
C ASP A 100 24.27 -0.41 -5.72
N VAL A 101 23.24 0.44 -5.86
CA VAL A 101 23.06 1.35 -6.98
C VAL A 101 22.99 2.79 -6.48
N GLU A 102 23.78 3.68 -7.09
CA GLU A 102 23.62 5.11 -6.87
C GLU A 102 22.37 5.59 -7.59
N LEU A 103 21.31 5.89 -6.83
CA LEU A 103 20.06 6.41 -7.39
C LEU A 103 20.19 7.91 -7.65
N PRO A 104 19.80 8.41 -8.84
CA PRO A 104 19.67 9.83 -9.08
C PRO A 104 18.55 10.42 -8.21
N GLN A 105 18.54 11.74 -8.04
CA GLN A 105 17.47 12.42 -7.30
C GLN A 105 16.08 12.11 -7.88
N ASN A 106 15.96 12.13 -9.20
CA ASN A 106 14.78 11.64 -9.91
C ASN A 106 14.98 10.17 -10.31
N TYR A 107 14.59 9.25 -9.43
CA TYR A 107 14.81 7.80 -9.62
C TYR A 107 13.63 7.06 -10.26
N VAL A 108 12.54 7.74 -10.60
CA VAL A 108 11.31 7.06 -11.06
C VAL A 108 11.40 6.42 -12.44
N GLY A 109 12.42 6.82 -13.23
CA GLY A 109 12.75 6.24 -14.53
C GLY A 109 13.80 5.12 -14.47
N VAL A 110 14.35 4.83 -13.29
CA VAL A 110 15.39 3.80 -13.16
C VAL A 110 14.77 2.42 -13.39
N SER A 111 15.39 1.66 -14.30
CA SER A 111 14.97 0.31 -14.66
C SER A 111 16.03 -0.68 -14.19
N LEU A 112 15.82 -1.26 -13.01
CA LEU A 112 16.72 -2.24 -12.41
C LEU A 112 16.30 -3.67 -12.83
N LEU A 113 17.23 -4.61 -12.70
CA LEU A 113 16.98 -6.01 -13.02
C LEU A 113 15.98 -6.61 -12.04
N LEU A 114 15.07 -7.40 -12.59
CA LEU A 114 14.15 -8.26 -11.87
C LEU A 114 14.53 -9.73 -12.14
N GLY A 115 14.08 -10.65 -11.31
CA GLY A 115 14.47 -12.05 -11.39
C GLY A 115 14.43 -12.71 -10.02
N GLU A 116 15.33 -13.66 -9.80
CA GLU A 116 15.44 -14.35 -8.51
C GLU A 116 16.47 -13.70 -7.60
N PHE A 117 16.11 -13.58 -6.33
CA PHE A 117 16.97 -13.04 -5.28
C PHE A 117 16.82 -13.92 -4.04
N GLU A 118 17.90 -14.12 -3.30
CA GLU A 118 17.87 -14.89 -2.06
C GLU A 118 18.80 -14.27 -1.02
N LYS A 119 18.43 -14.39 0.24
CA LYS A 119 19.25 -13.91 1.35
C LYS A 119 18.96 -14.69 2.62
N LYS A 120 20.03 -14.96 3.38
CA LYS A 120 19.96 -15.43 4.76
C LYS A 120 20.17 -14.25 5.70
N PHE A 121 19.25 -14.06 6.62
CA PHE A 121 19.25 -13.04 7.66
C PHE A 121 19.64 -13.66 8.99
N SER A 122 20.47 -12.95 9.76
CA SER A 122 20.73 -13.30 11.17
C SER A 122 19.69 -12.58 12.03
N LEU A 123 18.85 -13.36 12.71
CA LEU A 123 17.80 -12.85 13.59
C LEU A 123 18.28 -12.61 15.04
N GLY A 124 19.47 -13.14 15.39
CA GLY A 124 19.96 -13.20 16.77
C GLY A 124 19.35 -14.36 17.57
N ASP A 125 19.80 -14.59 18.79
CA ASP A 125 19.31 -15.70 19.65
C ASP A 125 18.01 -15.33 20.41
N GLY A 126 17.41 -16.30 21.11
CA GLY A 126 16.24 -16.08 21.99
C GLY A 126 14.90 -16.02 21.27
N GLU A 127 13.81 -15.69 21.97
CA GLU A 127 12.51 -15.38 21.37
C GLU A 127 12.49 -13.95 20.82
N LYS A 128 11.87 -13.74 19.65
CA LYS A 128 11.70 -12.42 19.03
C LYS A 128 10.47 -12.33 18.15
N GLU A 129 10.06 -11.11 17.82
CA GLU A 129 9.11 -10.82 16.75
C GLU A 129 9.83 -10.59 15.43
N VAL A 130 9.41 -11.31 14.39
CA VAL A 130 9.91 -11.16 13.01
C VAL A 130 8.80 -10.59 12.15
N ARG A 131 9.11 -9.56 11.35
CA ARG A 131 8.22 -9.01 10.32
C ARG A 131 8.93 -8.91 8.99
N VAL A 132 8.27 -9.33 7.93
CA VAL A 132 8.72 -9.19 6.54
C VAL A 132 7.73 -8.33 5.78
N TYR A 133 8.14 -7.14 5.34
CA TYR A 133 7.33 -6.30 4.45
C TYR A 133 7.53 -6.72 3.00
N LEU A 134 6.43 -6.89 2.25
CA LEU A 134 6.46 -7.23 0.85
C LEU A 134 6.38 -5.98 -0.05
N PRO A 135 6.90 -6.05 -1.30
CA PRO A 135 7.04 -4.89 -2.16
C PRO A 135 5.72 -4.44 -2.81
N TRP A 136 5.56 -3.12 -2.97
CA TRP A 136 4.38 -2.55 -3.63
C TRP A 136 4.47 -2.53 -5.17
N SER A 137 5.69 -2.44 -5.72
CA SER A 137 5.95 -2.10 -7.14
C SER A 137 5.98 -3.29 -8.10
N VAL A 138 6.06 -4.50 -7.57
CA VAL A 138 6.37 -5.72 -8.33
C VAL A 138 5.46 -6.86 -7.88
N ASN A 139 5.29 -7.85 -8.76
CA ASN A 139 4.75 -9.14 -8.34
C ASN A 139 5.90 -9.94 -7.70
N GLY A 140 5.80 -10.17 -6.39
CA GLY A 140 6.80 -10.86 -5.59
C GLY A 140 6.28 -12.22 -5.13
N VAL A 141 6.88 -13.29 -5.65
CA VAL A 141 6.60 -14.68 -5.27
C VAL A 141 7.65 -15.14 -4.28
N ILE A 142 7.24 -15.68 -3.13
CA ILE A 142 8.18 -16.27 -2.17
C ILE A 142 8.36 -17.75 -2.53
N LYS A 143 9.54 -18.10 -3.07
CA LYS A 143 9.86 -19.47 -3.50
C LYS A 143 10.23 -20.36 -2.32
N GLU A 144 11.05 -19.83 -1.41
CA GLU A 144 11.52 -20.51 -0.21
C GLU A 144 11.48 -19.54 0.96
N PHE A 145 11.02 -20.02 2.12
CA PHE A 145 10.91 -19.27 3.36
C PHE A 145 11.21 -20.25 4.50
N ASP A 146 12.37 -20.08 5.13
CA ASP A 146 12.94 -21.07 6.03
C ASP A 146 13.46 -20.44 7.31
N ILE A 147 13.16 -21.08 8.44
CA ILE A 147 13.78 -20.80 9.74
C ILE A 147 14.55 -22.04 10.22
N ASP A 148 15.25 -21.96 11.35
CA ASP A 148 15.96 -23.11 11.92
C ASP A 148 15.01 -24.30 12.21
N ASP A 149 15.52 -25.52 12.07
CA ASP A 149 14.75 -26.72 12.37
C ASP A 149 14.36 -26.78 13.85
N GLY A 150 13.09 -27.10 14.12
CA GLY A 150 12.53 -27.15 15.47
C GLY A 150 12.19 -25.79 16.10
N ALA A 151 12.42 -24.67 15.39
CA ALA A 151 11.97 -23.37 15.83
C ALA A 151 10.44 -23.27 15.81
N PHE A 152 9.86 -22.56 16.79
CA PHE A 152 8.41 -22.34 16.82
C PHE A 152 7.99 -21.20 15.89
N ILE A 153 6.71 -21.17 15.53
CA ILE A 153 6.07 -20.07 14.81
C ILE A 153 4.75 -19.76 15.53
N GLU A 154 4.62 -18.53 15.99
CA GLU A 154 3.36 -18.02 16.53
C GLU A 154 2.96 -16.76 15.75
N PRO A 155 1.81 -16.73 15.06
CA PRO A 155 1.37 -15.55 14.32
C PRO A 155 1.21 -14.33 15.21
N LEU A 156 1.66 -13.17 14.72
CA LEU A 156 1.31 -11.90 15.35
C LEU A 156 -0.15 -11.55 15.00
N LYS A 157 -0.85 -10.86 15.91
CA LYS A 157 -2.23 -10.39 15.70
C LYS A 157 -2.29 -8.89 15.90
N TYR A 158 -3.07 -8.22 15.06
CA TYR A 158 -3.43 -6.82 15.24
C TYR A 158 -4.83 -6.72 15.84
N ASP A 159 -5.03 -5.70 16.66
CA ASP A 159 -6.33 -5.45 17.29
C ASP A 159 -7.33 -4.84 16.30
N LYS A 160 -6.83 -4.16 15.27
CA LYS A 160 -7.62 -3.36 14.35
C LYS A 160 -7.29 -3.68 12.89
N LYS A 161 -8.16 -3.25 11.98
CA LYS A 161 -7.98 -3.34 10.53
C LYS A 161 -8.13 -1.97 9.88
N LEU A 162 -7.19 -1.67 8.98
CA LEU A 162 -7.17 -0.45 8.18
C LEU A 162 -7.36 -0.83 6.71
N LEU A 163 -8.47 -0.40 6.11
CA LEU A 163 -8.74 -0.58 4.68
C LEU A 163 -8.38 0.71 3.91
N CYS A 164 -7.43 0.63 2.99
CA CYS A 164 -6.92 1.78 2.26
C CYS A 164 -7.40 1.76 0.80
N PHE A 165 -8.13 2.80 0.39
CA PHE A 165 -8.44 3.11 -1.00
C PHE A 165 -7.66 4.36 -1.43
N GLY A 166 -7.21 4.38 -2.68
CA GLY A 166 -6.52 5.52 -3.24
C GLY A 166 -5.74 5.18 -4.50
N ASP A 167 -4.88 6.11 -4.88
CA ASP A 167 -4.13 6.05 -6.13
C ASP A 167 -2.68 5.55 -5.96
N SER A 168 -1.77 6.01 -6.82
CA SER A 168 -0.34 5.68 -6.77
C SER A 168 0.28 5.99 -5.41
N ILE A 169 -0.08 7.10 -4.77
CA ILE A 169 0.52 7.51 -3.50
C ILE A 169 0.14 6.51 -2.39
N THR A 170 -1.13 6.10 -2.34
CA THR A 170 -1.63 5.08 -1.38
C THR A 170 -1.08 3.70 -1.70
N HIS A 171 -0.96 3.37 -2.98
CA HIS A 171 -0.37 2.13 -3.44
C HIS A 171 1.10 2.01 -2.99
N GLY A 172 1.79 3.13 -2.77
CA GLY A 172 3.17 3.20 -2.29
C GLY A 172 4.17 3.68 -3.33
N TYR A 173 3.69 4.25 -4.43
CA TYR A 173 4.56 4.69 -5.52
C TYR A 173 5.71 5.55 -5.00
N ASP A 174 6.89 5.07 -5.35
CA ASP A 174 8.19 5.73 -5.17
C ASP A 174 8.71 5.75 -3.73
N ALA A 175 8.04 5.06 -2.80
CA ALA A 175 8.68 4.60 -1.57
C ALA A 175 9.73 3.53 -1.93
N LEU A 176 10.98 3.74 -1.54
CA LEU A 176 12.03 2.73 -1.76
C LEU A 176 11.78 1.52 -0.84
N PHE A 177 11.32 1.80 0.38
CA PHE A 177 11.03 0.82 1.40
C PHE A 177 9.51 0.74 1.63
N PRO A 178 8.86 -0.42 1.45
CA PRO A 178 7.42 -0.57 1.68
C PRO A 178 6.97 -0.13 3.07
N SER A 179 7.81 -0.31 4.09
CA SER A 179 7.53 0.15 5.46
C SER A 179 7.48 1.67 5.61
N HIS A 180 8.04 2.42 4.65
CA HIS A 180 8.11 3.88 4.66
C HIS A 180 6.89 4.58 4.05
N LYS A 181 6.05 3.89 3.26
CA LYS A 181 4.84 4.50 2.70
C LYS A 181 3.89 4.93 3.82
N TYR A 182 3.14 6.02 3.60
CA TYR A 182 2.31 6.60 4.64
C TYR A 182 1.27 5.61 5.19
N ALA A 183 0.68 4.78 4.32
CA ALA A 183 -0.35 3.81 4.70
C ALA A 183 0.19 2.75 5.66
N SER A 184 1.42 2.26 5.45
CA SER A 184 2.06 1.30 6.37
C SER A 184 2.51 1.95 7.67
N ARG A 185 2.95 3.22 7.63
CA ARG A 185 3.22 4.00 8.85
C ARG A 185 1.95 4.22 9.67
N LEU A 186 0.84 4.55 9.01
CA LEU A 186 -0.46 4.75 9.64
C LEU A 186 -1.00 3.45 10.26
N ALA A 187 -0.92 2.32 9.54
CA ALA A 187 -1.30 1.01 10.07
C ALA A 187 -0.54 0.68 11.36
N ARG A 188 0.79 0.88 11.38
CA ARG A 188 1.58 0.69 12.61
C ARG A 188 1.15 1.64 13.73
N PHE A 189 0.95 2.92 13.43
CA PHE A 189 0.49 3.92 14.40
C PHE A 189 -0.85 3.55 15.04
N LEU A 190 -1.78 2.98 14.25
CA LEU A 190 -3.10 2.58 14.71
C LEU A 190 -3.16 1.18 15.35
N ASN A 191 -2.03 0.46 15.40
CA ASN A 191 -1.96 -0.97 15.71
C ASN A 191 -2.94 -1.80 14.84
N ALA A 192 -2.95 -1.53 13.54
CA ALA A 192 -3.87 -2.08 12.58
C ALA A 192 -3.18 -2.93 11.50
N GLU A 193 -3.89 -3.96 11.03
CA GLU A 193 -3.56 -4.70 9.82
C GLU A 193 -3.93 -3.88 8.58
N GLU A 194 -2.99 -3.68 7.65
CA GLU A 194 -3.19 -2.88 6.44
C GLU A 194 -3.75 -3.72 5.28
N PHE A 195 -4.94 -3.39 4.80
CA PHE A 195 -5.51 -3.91 3.56
C PHE A 195 -5.48 -2.83 2.48
N ASN A 196 -4.48 -2.88 1.61
CA ASN A 196 -4.25 -1.83 0.61
C ASN A 196 -4.92 -2.16 -0.73
N LYS A 197 -6.02 -1.47 -1.06
CA LYS A 197 -6.77 -1.63 -2.32
C LYS A 197 -6.43 -0.58 -3.36
N ALA A 198 -5.36 0.19 -3.16
CA ALA A 198 -4.99 1.27 -4.05
C ALA A 198 -4.29 0.77 -5.32
N ILE A 199 -4.49 1.48 -6.44
CA ILE A 199 -3.89 1.20 -7.74
C ILE A 199 -3.28 2.48 -8.32
N GLY A 200 -2.05 2.35 -8.84
CA GLY A 200 -1.33 3.48 -9.42
C GLY A 200 -2.04 4.06 -10.65
N GLY A 201 -2.36 5.35 -10.61
CA GLY A 201 -3.07 6.06 -11.67
C GLY A 201 -4.60 6.01 -11.57
N GLU A 202 -5.14 5.32 -10.55
CA GLU A 202 -6.57 5.19 -10.38
C GLU A 202 -7.27 6.51 -10.02
N ILE A 203 -8.54 6.60 -10.42
CA ILE A 203 -9.52 7.65 -10.11
C ILE A 203 -10.63 7.03 -9.25
N PHE A 204 -11.52 7.82 -8.63
CA PHE A 204 -12.65 7.25 -7.87
C PHE A 204 -13.34 6.12 -8.64
N PHE A 205 -13.42 4.93 -8.01
CA PHE A 205 -13.91 3.72 -8.66
C PHE A 205 -15.10 3.10 -7.91
N PRO A 206 -16.33 3.62 -8.12
CA PRO A 206 -17.51 3.20 -7.36
C PRO A 206 -17.79 1.70 -7.37
N GLU A 207 -17.48 0.99 -8.47
CA GLU A 207 -17.70 -0.46 -8.57
C GLU A 207 -16.83 -1.25 -7.58
N LEU A 208 -15.61 -0.80 -7.31
CA LEU A 208 -14.78 -1.43 -6.28
C LEU A 208 -15.42 -1.25 -4.89
N ALA A 209 -15.94 -0.06 -4.58
CA ALA A 209 -16.60 0.22 -3.30
C ALA A 209 -17.90 -0.57 -3.09
N LYS A 210 -18.52 -1.12 -4.15
CA LYS A 210 -19.64 -2.08 -4.02
C LYS A 210 -19.18 -3.42 -3.46
N SER A 211 -17.93 -3.79 -3.68
CA SER A 211 -17.37 -5.05 -3.20
C SER A 211 -16.99 -4.93 -1.73
N LYS A 212 -17.59 -5.76 -0.89
CA LYS A 212 -17.30 -5.83 0.55
C LYS A 212 -16.22 -6.88 0.83
N GLU A 213 -15.34 -6.60 1.77
CA GLU A 213 -14.41 -7.57 2.32
C GLU A 213 -15.13 -8.50 3.31
N ASP A 214 -14.57 -9.69 3.56
CA ASP A 214 -15.11 -10.65 4.53
C ASP A 214 -14.83 -10.25 6.01
N PHE A 215 -14.44 -9.00 6.24
CA PHE A 215 -14.22 -8.39 7.55
C PHE A 215 -14.78 -6.98 7.60
N VAL A 216 -14.98 -6.46 8.82
CA VAL A 216 -15.33 -5.06 9.06
C VAL A 216 -14.05 -4.33 9.48
N PRO A 217 -13.59 -3.32 8.71
CA PRO A 217 -12.44 -2.51 9.12
C PRO A 217 -12.82 -1.54 10.24
N ASP A 218 -11.90 -1.26 11.15
CA ASP A 218 -12.06 -0.21 12.16
C ASP A 218 -11.90 1.17 11.52
N TYR A 219 -10.96 1.26 10.58
CA TYR A 219 -10.60 2.48 9.88
C TYR A 219 -10.57 2.26 8.38
N ILE A 220 -11.04 3.26 7.63
CA ILE A 220 -10.95 3.29 6.18
C ILE A 220 -10.31 4.62 5.77
N THR A 221 -9.28 4.59 4.93
CA THR A 221 -8.77 5.81 4.29
C THR A 221 -9.17 5.82 2.82
N VAL A 222 -9.63 6.97 2.33
CA VAL A 222 -9.94 7.19 0.91
C VAL A 222 -9.12 8.39 0.43
N ALA A 223 -8.10 8.13 -0.39
CA ALA A 223 -7.15 9.15 -0.88
C ALA A 223 -7.06 9.12 -2.42
N TYR A 224 -8.16 9.52 -3.07
CA TYR A 224 -8.26 9.75 -4.52
C TYR A 224 -8.32 11.25 -4.84
N GLY A 225 -8.30 11.60 -6.13
CA GLY A 225 -8.55 12.97 -6.60
C GLY A 225 -7.42 13.55 -7.46
N THR A 226 -6.18 13.11 -7.29
CA THR A 226 -5.05 13.66 -8.08
C THR A 226 -5.15 13.25 -9.56
N ASN A 227 -5.48 11.99 -9.82
CA ASN A 227 -5.68 11.50 -11.18
C ASN A 227 -7.02 11.95 -11.73
N ASP A 228 -8.04 12.06 -10.90
CA ASP A 228 -9.37 12.53 -11.30
C ASP A 228 -9.26 13.94 -11.87
N TRP A 229 -8.62 14.85 -11.14
CA TRP A 229 -8.34 16.21 -11.61
C TRP A 229 -7.61 16.25 -12.95
N ASN A 230 -6.69 15.30 -13.16
CA ASN A 230 -5.87 15.25 -14.36
C ASN A 230 -6.58 14.63 -15.57
N ARG A 231 -7.60 13.77 -15.37
CA ARG A 231 -8.10 12.85 -16.39
C ARG A 231 -9.57 12.99 -16.74
N ILE A 232 -10.39 13.49 -15.83
CA ILE A 232 -11.86 13.53 -16.01
C ILE A 232 -12.42 14.93 -15.78
N THR A 233 -13.65 15.13 -16.22
CA THR A 233 -14.39 16.37 -15.97
C THR A 233 -14.78 16.50 -14.49
N ARG A 234 -15.13 17.72 -14.07
CA ARG A 234 -15.60 17.98 -12.71
C ARG A 234 -16.92 17.25 -12.42
N GLU A 235 -17.79 17.16 -13.42
CA GLU A 235 -19.09 16.52 -13.35
C GLU A 235 -18.94 15.02 -13.12
N GLU A 236 -18.11 14.35 -13.93
CA GLU A 236 -17.78 12.93 -13.77
C GLU A 236 -17.16 12.64 -12.41
N PHE A 237 -16.21 13.47 -11.95
CA PHE A 237 -15.63 13.33 -10.63
C PHE A 237 -16.65 13.46 -9.51
N THR A 238 -17.51 14.47 -9.60
CA THR A 238 -18.53 14.72 -8.58
C THR A 238 -19.47 13.52 -8.46
N GLN A 239 -19.86 12.92 -9.59
CA GLN A 239 -20.70 11.73 -9.60
C GLN A 239 -19.96 10.51 -9.05
N ASN A 240 -18.76 10.22 -9.53
CA ASN A 240 -17.94 9.09 -9.06
C ASN A 240 -17.64 9.18 -7.56
N CYS A 241 -17.30 10.38 -7.06
CA CYS A 241 -17.06 10.62 -5.64
C CYS A 241 -18.32 10.31 -4.80
N LYS A 242 -19.50 10.79 -5.22
CA LYS A 242 -20.77 10.51 -4.55
C LYS A 242 -21.08 9.01 -4.51
N ASP A 243 -21.01 8.35 -5.66
CA ASP A 243 -21.37 6.93 -5.77
C ASP A 243 -20.38 6.06 -4.99
N PHE A 244 -19.09 6.40 -4.99
CA PHE A 244 -18.08 5.70 -4.22
C PHE A 244 -18.38 5.77 -2.72
N PHE A 245 -18.59 6.96 -2.16
CA PHE A 245 -18.88 7.10 -0.73
C PHE A 245 -20.23 6.51 -0.35
N ALA A 246 -21.25 6.60 -1.21
CA ALA A 246 -22.53 5.95 -0.97
C ALA A 246 -22.38 4.41 -0.84
N ASN A 247 -21.67 3.77 -1.78
CA ASN A 247 -21.41 2.33 -1.73
C ASN A 247 -20.54 1.95 -0.52
N LEU A 248 -19.51 2.74 -0.23
CA LEU A 248 -18.61 2.49 0.89
C LEU A 248 -19.33 2.54 2.24
N CYS A 249 -20.15 3.58 2.46
CA CYS A 249 -20.89 3.74 3.72
C CYS A 249 -21.99 2.69 3.88
N ALA A 250 -22.62 2.26 2.78
CA ALA A 250 -23.58 1.15 2.82
C ALA A 250 -22.91 -0.17 3.24
N ASN A 251 -21.67 -0.41 2.79
CA ASN A 251 -20.92 -1.62 3.14
C ASN A 251 -20.32 -1.58 4.55
N TYR A 252 -19.95 -0.39 5.02
CA TYR A 252 -19.20 -0.16 6.27
C TYR A 252 -19.78 1.01 7.10
N PRO A 253 -21.02 0.90 7.61
CA PRO A 253 -21.66 2.00 8.35
C PRO A 253 -21.00 2.31 9.70
N GLU A 254 -20.31 1.33 10.30
CA GLU A 254 -19.68 1.47 11.63
C GLU A 254 -18.18 1.84 11.56
N SER A 255 -17.56 1.73 10.38
CA SER A 255 -16.14 2.02 10.21
C SER A 255 -15.88 3.52 10.20
N LYS A 256 -14.77 3.98 10.79
CA LYS A 256 -14.36 5.39 10.70
C LYS A 256 -13.69 5.66 9.36
N ILE A 257 -14.28 6.54 8.56
CA ILE A 257 -13.81 6.86 7.22
C ILE A 257 -13.05 8.19 7.23
N PHE A 258 -11.82 8.18 6.75
CA PHE A 258 -10.98 9.37 6.56
C PHE A 258 -10.84 9.65 5.07
N ALA A 259 -11.55 10.66 4.58
CA ALA A 259 -11.47 11.15 3.21
C ALA A 259 -10.33 12.15 3.10
N ILE A 260 -9.16 11.70 2.64
CA ILE A 260 -7.94 12.51 2.59
C ILE A 260 -7.86 13.14 1.20
N THR A 261 -7.88 14.48 1.15
CA THR A 261 -7.80 15.20 -0.13
C THR A 261 -6.38 15.16 -0.70
N PRO A 262 -6.19 15.38 -2.01
CA PRO A 262 -4.86 15.29 -2.62
C PRO A 262 -3.82 16.22 -1.99
N ILE A 263 -2.59 15.73 -1.90
CA ILE A 263 -1.41 16.51 -1.52
C ILE A 263 -1.02 17.51 -2.61
N TRP A 264 -0.12 18.43 -2.28
CA TRP A 264 0.53 19.29 -3.26
C TRP A 264 1.18 18.50 -4.38
N ARG A 265 1.12 19.08 -5.59
CA ARG A 265 1.82 18.63 -6.79
C ARG A 265 2.28 19.84 -7.58
N LYS A 266 3.47 19.80 -8.17
CA LYS A 266 4.10 20.94 -8.86
C LYS A 266 3.19 21.60 -9.91
N ASP A 267 2.39 20.80 -10.61
CA ASP A 267 1.51 21.25 -11.70
C ASP A 267 0.10 21.66 -11.26
N TYR A 268 -0.19 21.84 -9.97
CA TYR A 268 -1.56 22.11 -9.48
C TYR A 268 -2.22 23.38 -10.05
N LYS A 269 -1.42 24.31 -10.61
CA LYS A 269 -1.90 25.54 -11.24
C LYS A 269 -2.22 25.39 -12.73
N GLU A 270 -1.91 24.24 -13.34
CA GLU A 270 -2.22 24.01 -14.75
C GLU A 270 -3.73 23.92 -14.98
N GLU A 271 -4.16 24.34 -16.17
CA GLU A 271 -5.54 24.17 -16.58
C GLU A 271 -5.79 22.71 -16.98
N ARG A 272 -6.91 22.17 -16.50
CA ARG A 272 -7.40 20.82 -16.79
C ARG A 272 -8.89 20.88 -17.13
N PRO A 273 -9.45 19.89 -17.84
CA PRO A 273 -10.90 19.79 -18.05
C PRO A 273 -11.72 19.84 -16.74
N PHE A 274 -11.14 19.41 -15.62
CA PHE A 274 -11.72 19.53 -14.29
C PHE A 274 -11.82 20.99 -13.77
N GLY A 275 -10.93 21.87 -14.22
CA GLY A 275 -10.68 23.20 -13.69
C GLY A 275 -9.65 23.21 -12.57
N GLU A 276 -9.77 24.17 -11.64
CA GLU A 276 -8.78 24.39 -10.57
C GLU A 276 -8.61 23.20 -9.62
N PHE A 277 -7.37 22.84 -9.27
CA PHE A 277 -7.06 21.72 -8.37
C PHE A 277 -7.76 21.81 -7.01
N LYS A 278 -7.85 23.02 -6.43
CA LYS A 278 -8.52 23.25 -5.13
C LYS A 278 -9.99 22.80 -5.10
N LYS A 279 -10.63 22.66 -6.27
CA LYS A 279 -12.03 22.21 -6.38
C LYS A 279 -12.19 20.74 -6.00
N VAL A 280 -11.13 19.94 -6.11
CA VAL A 280 -11.15 18.53 -5.70
C VAL A 280 -11.50 18.41 -4.21
N GLU A 281 -10.76 19.11 -3.34
CA GLU A 281 -11.02 19.15 -1.90
C GLU A 281 -12.41 19.66 -1.57
N GLN A 282 -12.83 20.76 -2.21
CA GLN A 282 -14.16 21.34 -1.98
C GLN A 282 -15.27 20.33 -2.27
N ILE A 283 -15.16 19.58 -3.38
CA ILE A 283 -16.15 18.60 -3.77
C ILE A 283 -16.13 17.39 -2.82
N ILE A 284 -14.96 16.82 -2.50
CA ILE A 284 -14.85 15.68 -1.55
C ILE A 284 -15.47 16.07 -0.21
N SER A 285 -15.09 17.23 0.34
CA SER A 285 -15.60 17.74 1.61
C SER A 285 -17.12 17.93 1.57
N ASN A 286 -17.66 18.46 0.46
CA ASN A 286 -19.10 18.64 0.29
C ASN A 286 -19.86 17.31 0.15
N VAL A 287 -19.28 16.30 -0.48
CA VAL A 287 -19.91 14.98 -0.66
C VAL A 287 -20.02 14.25 0.68
N ILE A 288 -18.99 14.34 1.53
CA ILE A 288 -18.94 13.59 2.79
C ILE A 288 -19.56 14.35 3.97
N LYS A 289 -19.90 15.64 3.81
CA LYS A 289 -20.31 16.53 4.92
C LYS A 289 -21.46 15.98 5.79
N ASP A 290 -22.38 15.24 5.18
CA ASP A 290 -23.58 14.70 5.83
C ASP A 290 -23.45 13.18 6.14
N ILE A 291 -22.25 12.61 5.94
CA ILE A 291 -21.95 11.20 6.20
C ILE A 291 -21.43 11.08 7.65
N PRO A 292 -22.20 10.48 8.60
CA PRO A 292 -21.88 10.56 10.03
C PRO A 292 -20.55 9.93 10.43
N ASN A 293 -20.13 8.88 9.74
CA ASN A 293 -18.91 8.13 10.03
C ASN A 293 -17.72 8.54 9.14
N ALA A 294 -17.83 9.64 8.37
CA ALA A 294 -16.76 10.14 7.51
C ALA A 294 -16.25 11.52 7.93
N VAL A 295 -14.93 11.71 7.85
CA VAL A 295 -14.25 12.99 8.12
C VAL A 295 -13.37 13.34 6.94
N ALA A 296 -13.52 14.57 6.42
CA ALA A 296 -12.60 15.11 5.42
C ALA A 296 -11.32 15.62 6.10
N ILE A 297 -10.19 15.30 5.50
CA ILE A 297 -8.87 15.72 5.95
C ILE A 297 -8.16 16.41 4.78
N SER A 298 -7.79 17.68 4.94
CA SER A 298 -7.08 18.43 3.91
C SER A 298 -5.63 17.96 3.80
N GLY A 299 -5.26 17.37 2.66
CA GLY A 299 -3.93 16.81 2.42
C GLY A 299 -2.95 17.79 1.77
N PHE A 300 -3.40 18.95 1.27
CA PHE A 300 -2.59 19.81 0.41
C PHE A 300 -1.23 20.21 1.05
N ASP A 301 -1.21 20.45 2.35
CA ASP A 301 -0.03 20.89 3.12
C ASP A 301 0.61 19.77 3.95
N PHE A 302 0.32 18.50 3.65
CA PHE A 302 0.89 17.36 4.37
C PHE A 302 2.39 17.17 4.17
N ILE A 303 2.87 17.59 3.00
CA ILE A 303 4.28 17.57 2.61
C ILE A 303 4.64 19.00 2.25
N GLU A 304 5.83 19.45 2.64
CA GLU A 304 6.38 20.73 2.21
C GLU A 304 6.35 20.82 0.68
N HIS A 305 5.96 21.99 0.15
CA HIS A 305 5.83 22.24 -1.30
C HIS A 305 7.21 22.43 -1.95
N ASP A 306 8.10 21.47 -1.74
CA ASP A 306 9.46 21.42 -2.24
C ASP A 306 9.66 20.08 -2.96
N GLU A 307 10.06 20.16 -4.23
CA GLU A 307 10.29 19.02 -5.12
C GLU A 307 11.26 17.99 -4.56
N LYS A 308 12.16 18.38 -3.63
CA LYS A 308 13.11 17.46 -2.99
C LYS A 308 12.43 16.34 -2.19
N PHE A 309 11.17 16.51 -1.79
CA PHE A 309 10.38 15.47 -1.09
C PHE A 309 9.59 14.56 -2.05
N TYR A 310 9.75 14.75 -3.35
CA TYR A 310 9.05 14.01 -4.39
C TYR A 310 10.05 13.30 -5.29
N ALA A 311 9.90 11.98 -5.42
CA ALA A 311 10.80 11.12 -6.19
C ALA A 311 10.84 11.46 -7.68
N ASP A 312 9.73 11.95 -8.24
CA ASP A 312 9.62 12.42 -9.62
C ASP A 312 9.81 13.94 -9.76
N LEU A 313 10.18 14.62 -8.67
CA LEU A 313 10.27 16.08 -8.56
C LEU A 313 8.93 16.79 -8.90
N ARG A 314 7.80 16.10 -8.69
CA ARG A 314 6.48 16.62 -9.10
C ARG A 314 5.33 16.26 -8.17
N LEU A 315 5.08 14.98 -7.93
CA LEU A 315 3.82 14.47 -7.35
C LEU A 315 4.03 13.29 -6.40
N HIS A 316 4.91 12.35 -6.72
CA HIS A 316 5.04 11.11 -5.94
C HIS A 316 6.04 11.30 -4.80
N PRO A 317 5.62 11.18 -3.52
CA PRO A 317 6.54 11.36 -2.40
C PRO A 317 7.69 10.36 -2.46
N ASN A 318 8.89 10.82 -2.09
CA ASN A 318 9.96 9.90 -1.69
C ASN A 318 9.79 9.49 -0.22
N ASP A 319 10.69 8.69 0.32
CA ASP A 319 10.60 8.21 1.71
C ASP A 319 10.49 9.33 2.76
N GLN A 320 11.15 10.47 2.55
CA GLN A 320 11.06 11.63 3.43
C GLN A 320 9.71 12.34 3.27
N GLY A 321 9.22 12.50 2.02
CA GLY A 321 7.89 13.01 1.76
C GLY A 321 6.79 12.14 2.37
N PHE A 322 6.90 10.82 2.29
CA PHE A 322 5.97 9.91 2.97
C PHE A 322 6.04 10.00 4.50
N ALA A 323 7.21 10.30 5.07
CA ALA A 323 7.33 10.55 6.50
C ALA A 323 6.56 11.82 6.90
N GLN A 324 6.73 12.93 6.17
CA GLN A 324 5.97 14.16 6.39
C GLN A 324 4.46 13.96 6.22
N TYR A 325 4.07 13.24 5.15
CA TYR A 325 2.67 12.86 4.92
C TYR A 325 2.09 12.19 6.15
N PHE A 326 2.77 11.12 6.61
CA PHE A 326 2.33 10.37 7.77
C PHE A 326 2.25 11.23 9.04
N GLU A 327 3.27 12.04 9.34
CA GLU A 327 3.29 12.89 10.53
C GLU A 327 2.16 13.92 10.54
N SER A 328 1.81 14.48 9.38
CA SER A 328 0.69 15.39 9.22
C SER A 328 -0.65 14.66 9.39
N LEU A 329 -0.80 13.48 8.77
CA LEU A 329 -2.02 12.68 8.87
C LEU A 329 -2.27 12.15 10.29
N ALA A 330 -1.22 11.68 10.98
CA ALA A 330 -1.34 11.12 12.32
C ALA A 330 -1.84 12.15 13.35
N LYS A 331 -1.67 13.44 13.11
CA LYS A 331 -2.22 14.53 13.95
C LYS A 331 -3.74 14.72 13.77
N GLN A 332 -4.30 14.18 12.69
CA GLN A 332 -5.70 14.35 12.29
C GLN A 332 -6.55 13.10 12.58
N ILE A 333 -5.91 12.01 13.04
CA ILE A 333 -6.53 10.71 13.28
C ILE A 333 -6.38 10.35 14.77
N PRO A 334 -7.37 9.68 15.39
CA PRO A 334 -7.40 9.35 16.82
C PRO A 334 -6.22 8.53 17.35
#